data_AF-A0A3N1HFD7-F1
#
_entry.id   AF-A0A3N1HFD7-F1
#
_cell.length_a   1.000
_cell.length_b   1.000
_cell.length_c   1.000
_cell.angle_alpha   90.00
_cell.angle_beta   90.00
_cell.angle_gamma   90.00
#
_symmetry.space_group_name_H-M   'P 1'
#
loop_
_entity.id
_entity.type
_entity.pdbx_description
1 polymer ?
#
loop_
_entity_poly.entity_id
_entity_poly.type
_entity_poly.pdbx_seq_one_letter_code
_entity_poly.pdbx_strand_id
1 'polypeptide(L)'
;MVAVVTSPVGLTWPQRTALILGALLVAWGVVDLVRSEPRLAVLHLVTGAVLGAAAVRTRVARLVGVMMGVVYLVVFAFGVGEPGGAMDAGIVGNAVHLLIGFASVGVAESCAWCEQRARRRTAGSG
;
A
#
# COMPACT_ATOMS: atom_id res chain seq x y z
N MET A 1 -2.94 -23.44 -7.28
CA MET A 1 -2.80 -22.85 -8.63
C MET A 1 -2.44 -21.39 -8.46
N VAL A 2 -1.15 -21.06 -8.61
CA VAL A 2 -0.66 -19.67 -8.55
C VAL A 2 -0.89 -19.07 -9.92
N ALA A 3 -1.88 -18.19 -10.05
CA ALA A 3 -2.08 -17.42 -11.26
C ALA A 3 -0.95 -16.39 -11.35
N VAL A 4 0.12 -16.74 -12.07
CA VAL A 4 1.13 -15.78 -12.52
C VAL A 4 0.39 -14.83 -13.46
N VAL A 5 0.18 -13.58 -13.02
CA VAL A 5 -0.37 -12.50 -13.84
C VAL A 5 0.70 -12.14 -14.87
N THR A 6 0.64 -12.76 -16.05
CA THR A 6 1.63 -12.60 -17.12
C THR A 6 1.39 -11.40 -18.04
N SER A 7 0.48 -10.48 -17.71
CA SER A 7 0.29 -9.27 -18.54
C SER A 7 -0.24 -8.07 -17.73
N PRO A 8 0.54 -6.97 -17.60
CA PRO A 8 0.08 -5.73 -16.97
C PRO A 8 -1.05 -5.02 -17.72
N VAL A 9 -1.44 -5.52 -18.89
CA VAL A 9 -2.42 -4.95 -19.82
C VAL A 9 -3.87 -5.11 -19.34
N GLY A 10 -4.15 -6.07 -18.43
CA GLY A 10 -5.51 -6.34 -17.93
C GLY A 10 -5.86 -5.73 -16.55
N LEU A 11 -4.93 -5.04 -15.90
CA LEU A 11 -5.14 -4.51 -14.54
C LEU A 11 -5.89 -3.19 -14.57
N THR A 12 -6.89 -3.06 -13.70
CA THR A 12 -7.57 -1.77 -13.49
C THR A 12 -6.56 -0.75 -12.93
N TRP A 13 -6.77 0.55 -13.21
CA TRP A 13 -5.89 1.61 -12.71
C TRP A 13 -5.61 1.53 -11.19
N PRO A 14 -6.60 1.23 -10.30
CA PRO A 14 -6.35 1.06 -8.86
C PRO A 14 -5.45 -0.14 -8.51
N GLN A 15 -5.53 -1.24 -9.28
CA GLN A 15 -4.65 -2.38 -9.06
C GLN A 15 -3.23 -2.08 -9.54
N ARG A 16 -3.11 -1.30 -10.62
CA ARG A 16 -1.81 -0.86 -11.13
C ARG A 16 -1.12 0.07 -10.13
N THR A 17 -1.85 1.00 -9.51
CA THR A 17 -1.30 1.86 -8.45
C THR A 17 -0.90 1.06 -7.21
N ALA A 18 -1.71 0.08 -6.79
CA ALA A 18 -1.36 -0.83 -5.69
C ALA A 18 -0.07 -1.64 -5.98
N LEU A 19 0.09 -2.15 -7.20
CA LEU A 19 1.32 -2.84 -7.62
C LEU A 19 2.54 -1.93 -7.60
N ILE A 20 2.42 -0.72 -8.16
CA ILE A 20 3.50 0.26 -8.19
C ILE A 20 3.90 0.64 -6.76
N LEU A 21 2.92 0.94 -5.90
CA LEU A 21 3.17 1.28 -4.49
C LEU A 21 3.83 0.10 -3.75
N GLY A 22 3.37 -1.13 -3.99
CA GLY A 22 3.98 -2.33 -3.44
C GLY A 22 5.44 -2.51 -3.88
N ALA A 23 5.74 -2.30 -5.16
CA ALA A 23 7.10 -2.39 -5.69
C ALA A 23 8.02 -1.29 -5.11
N LEU A 24 7.52 -0.06 -4.98
CA LEU A 24 8.25 1.05 -4.36
C LEU A 24 8.57 0.76 -2.90
N LEU A 25 7.63 0.19 -2.14
CA LEU A 25 7.83 -0.23 -0.76
C LEU A 25 8.89 -1.32 -0.63
N VAL A 26 8.90 -2.31 -1.54
CA VAL A 26 9.93 -3.34 -1.55
C VAL A 26 11.30 -2.72 -1.84
N ALA A 27 11.40 -1.85 -2.85
CA ALA A 27 12.64 -1.15 -3.15
C ALA A 27 13.13 -0.29 -1.96
N TRP A 28 12.21 0.40 -1.29
CA TRP A 28 12.53 1.19 -0.10
C TRP A 28 13.01 0.32 1.06
N GLY A 29 12.36 -0.81 1.33
CA GLY A 29 12.80 -1.74 2.36
C GLY A 29 14.20 -2.33 2.10
N VAL A 30 14.61 -2.48 0.82
CA VAL A 30 16.00 -2.82 0.47
C VAL A 30 16.96 -1.68 0.82
N VAL A 31 16.57 -0.42 0.61
CA VAL A 31 17.37 0.74 1.04
C VAL A 31 17.54 0.75 2.56
N ASP A 32 16.49 0.44 3.32
CA ASP A 32 16.55 0.38 4.79
C ASP A 32 17.47 -0.75 5.29
N LEU A 33 17.50 -1.89 4.59
CA LEU A 33 18.48 -2.96 4.86
C LEU A 33 19.92 -2.46 4.66
N VAL A 34 20.18 -1.75 3.56
CA VAL A 34 21.50 -1.18 3.26
C VAL A 34 21.89 -0.13 4.32
N ARG A 35 20.92 0.59 4.88
CA ARG A 35 21.11 1.56 5.97
C ARG A 35 21.22 0.92 7.37
N SER A 36 21.19 -0.41 7.47
CA SER A 36 21.24 -1.13 8.75
C SER A 36 20.07 -0.82 9.68
N GLU A 37 18.88 -0.57 9.11
CA GLU A 37 17.63 -0.35 9.85
C GLU A 37 16.67 -1.54 9.69
N PRO A 38 16.98 -2.71 10.30
CA PRO A 38 16.30 -3.97 9.99
C PRO A 38 14.80 -3.97 10.35
N ARG A 39 14.38 -3.17 11.34
CA ARG A 39 12.96 -3.08 11.71
C ARG A 39 12.13 -2.37 10.64
N LEU A 40 12.64 -1.24 10.13
CA LEU A 40 11.99 -0.48 9.06
C LEU A 40 12.02 -1.30 7.76
N ALA A 41 13.16 -1.91 7.44
CA ALA A 41 13.26 -2.84 6.32
C ALA A 41 12.17 -3.93 6.33
N VAL A 42 11.98 -4.62 7.46
CA VAL A 42 10.92 -5.64 7.57
C VAL A 42 9.54 -5.03 7.38
N LEU A 43 9.26 -3.86 7.96
CA LEU A 43 8.00 -3.16 7.80
C LEU A 43 7.70 -2.86 6.32
N HIS A 44 8.63 -2.23 5.62
CA HIS A 44 8.43 -1.83 4.22
C HIS A 44 8.39 -3.04 3.27
N LEU A 45 9.26 -4.05 3.47
CA LEU A 45 9.27 -5.26 2.67
C LEU A 45 7.97 -6.05 2.81
N VAL A 46 7.51 -6.29 4.04
CA VAL A 46 6.27 -7.03 4.30
C VAL A 46 5.07 -6.25 3.77
N THR A 47 5.02 -4.93 4.01
CA THR A 47 3.94 -4.09 3.46
C THR A 47 3.92 -4.16 1.94
N GLY A 48 5.08 -4.00 1.30
CA GLY A 48 5.21 -4.00 -0.15
C GLY A 48 4.79 -5.33 -0.77
N ALA A 49 5.21 -6.45 -0.18
CA ALA A 49 4.81 -7.79 -0.61
C ALA A 49 3.30 -8.02 -0.45
N VAL A 50 2.72 -7.65 0.69
CA VAL A 50 1.28 -7.80 0.95
C VAL A 50 0.46 -6.94 -0.02
N LEU A 51 0.85 -5.69 -0.24
CA LEU A 51 0.15 -4.79 -1.16
C LEU A 51 0.27 -5.25 -2.62
N GLY A 52 1.46 -5.72 -3.02
CA GLY A 52 1.69 -6.30 -4.35
C GLY A 52 0.85 -7.56 -4.60
N ALA A 53 0.79 -8.47 -3.62
CA ALA A 53 -0.04 -9.66 -3.70
C ALA A 53 -1.54 -9.33 -3.70
N ALA A 54 -1.96 -8.32 -2.92
CA ALA A 54 -3.35 -7.89 -2.82
C ALA A 54 -3.88 -7.30 -4.15
N ALA A 55 -3.01 -6.73 -4.98
CA ALA A 55 -3.40 -6.09 -6.23
C ALA A 55 -4.06 -7.06 -7.24
N VAL A 56 -3.89 -8.38 -7.08
CA VAL A 56 -4.54 -9.39 -7.94
C VAL A 56 -6.07 -9.38 -7.78
N ARG A 57 -6.61 -8.91 -6.64
CA ARG A 57 -8.05 -8.85 -6.39
C ARG A 57 -8.45 -7.49 -5.83
N THR A 58 -9.28 -6.74 -6.55
CA THR A 58 -9.78 -5.41 -6.16
C THR A 58 -10.35 -5.35 -4.74
N ARG A 59 -11.15 -6.35 -4.33
CA ARG A 59 -11.70 -6.42 -2.97
C ARG A 59 -10.62 -6.58 -1.89
N VAL A 60 -9.58 -7.36 -2.19
CA VAL A 60 -8.44 -7.57 -1.27
C VAL A 60 -7.57 -6.32 -1.22
N ALA A 61 -7.28 -5.72 -2.39
CA ALA A 61 -6.57 -4.44 -2.50
C ALA A 61 -7.26 -3.33 -1.70
N ARG A 62 -8.60 -3.28 -1.68
CA ARG A 62 -9.35 -2.34 -0.84
C ARG A 62 -9.08 -2.55 0.64
N LEU A 63 -9.29 -3.77 1.14
CA LEU A 63 -9.13 -4.08 2.58
C LEU A 63 -7.70 -3.85 3.04
N VAL A 64 -6.73 -4.28 2.23
CA VAL A 64 -5.30 -4.07 2.49
C VAL A 64 -4.95 -2.59 2.42
N GLY A 65 -5.46 -1.83 1.45
CA GLY A 65 -5.24 -0.38 1.36
C GLY A 65 -5.74 0.38 2.58
N VAL A 66 -6.94 0.05 3.10
CA VAL A 66 -7.44 0.65 4.35
C VAL A 66 -6.54 0.29 5.53
N MET A 67 -6.22 -1.00 5.68
CA MET A 67 -5.39 -1.48 6.78
C MET A 67 -4.00 -0.83 6.77
N MET A 68 -3.34 -0.80 5.60
CA MET A 68 -2.01 -0.18 5.46
C MET A 68 -2.07 1.34 5.62
N GLY A 69 -3.15 1.99 5.17
CA GLY A 69 -3.39 3.40 5.44
C GLY A 69 -3.38 3.69 6.94
N VAL A 70 -4.13 2.92 7.73
CA VAL A 70 -4.14 3.05 9.20
C VAL A 70 -2.75 2.78 9.79
N VAL A 71 -2.09 1.69 9.39
CA VAL A 71 -0.76 1.34 9.92
C VAL A 71 0.25 2.47 9.69
N TYR A 72 0.37 2.99 8.48
CA TYR A 72 1.36 4.02 8.17
C TYR A 72 1.03 5.39 8.75
N LEU A 73 -0.25 5.73 8.91
CA LEU A 73 -0.65 6.95 9.62
C LEU A 73 -0.33 6.85 11.12
N VAL A 74 -0.51 5.68 11.72
CA VAL A 74 -0.14 5.42 13.12
C VAL A 74 1.38 5.46 13.30
N VAL A 75 2.14 4.78 12.43
CA VAL A 75 3.61 4.82 12.45
C VAL A 75 4.11 6.25 12.30
N PHE A 76 3.54 7.03 11.39
CA PHE A 76 3.86 8.45 11.25
C PHE A 76 3.57 9.23 12.54
N ALA A 77 2.38 9.07 13.13
CA ALA A 77 1.99 9.79 14.34
C ALA A 77 2.95 9.52 15.52
N PHE A 78 3.38 8.28 15.70
CA PHE A 78 4.39 7.92 16.69
C PHE A 78 5.78 8.46 16.32
N GLY A 79 6.18 8.35 15.05
CA GLY A 79 7.48 8.82 14.57
C GLY A 79 7.69 10.32 14.76
N VAL A 80 6.64 11.15 14.60
CA VAL A 80 6.71 12.60 14.87
C VAL A 80 6.44 12.97 16.33
N GLY A 81 5.71 12.13 17.07
CA GLY A 81 5.34 12.38 18.46
C GLY A 81 6.46 12.11 19.47
N GLU A 82 7.37 11.19 19.14
CA GLU A 82 8.47 10.78 20.02
C GLU A 82 9.81 10.79 19.27
N PRO A 83 10.47 11.96 19.12
CA PRO A 83 11.77 12.05 18.44
C PRO A 83 12.83 11.15 19.08
N GLY A 84 13.53 10.35 18.28
CA GLY A 84 14.47 9.32 18.74
C GLY A 84 13.81 8.04 19.26
N GLY A 85 12.48 7.93 19.21
CA GLY A 85 11.73 6.73 19.57
C GLY A 85 11.87 5.61 18.55
N ALA A 86 11.36 4.42 18.87
CA ALA A 86 11.51 3.23 18.03
C ALA A 86 10.83 3.30 16.64
N MET A 87 9.96 4.29 16.43
CA MET A 87 9.27 4.56 15.16
C MET A 87 9.71 5.86 14.48
N ASP A 88 10.63 6.62 15.07
CA ASP A 88 11.14 7.83 14.44
C ASP A 88 12.16 7.48 13.35
N ALA A 89 11.75 7.66 12.09
CA ALA A 89 12.60 7.44 10.93
C ALA A 89 13.25 8.76 10.42
N GLY A 90 13.25 9.79 11.27
CA GLY A 90 13.68 11.14 10.92
C GLY A 90 12.69 11.85 9.98
N ILE A 91 12.97 13.11 9.67
CA ILE A 91 12.06 13.98 8.88
C ILE A 91 11.66 13.33 7.56
N VAL A 92 12.64 12.78 6.83
CA VAL A 92 12.40 12.18 5.50
C VAL A 92 11.61 10.88 5.63
N GLY A 93 11.97 9.99 6.57
CA GLY A 93 11.27 8.71 6.76
C GLY A 93 9.83 8.91 7.22
N ASN A 94 9.60 9.83 8.17
CA ASN A 94 8.26 10.16 8.65
C ASN A 94 7.41 10.79 7.53
N ALA A 95 7.96 11.69 6.72
CA ALA A 95 7.25 12.22 5.56
C ALA A 95 6.87 11.11 4.55
N VAL A 96 7.76 10.15 4.33
CA VAL A 96 7.49 8.97 3.49
C VAL A 96 6.37 8.12 4.10
N HIS A 97 6.35 7.87 5.41
CA HIS A 97 5.27 7.14 6.07
C HIS A 97 3.91 7.82 5.89
N LEU A 98 3.85 9.14 6.04
CA LEU A 98 2.62 9.91 5.80
C LEU A 98 2.12 9.76 4.36
N LEU A 99 3.02 9.90 3.38
CA LEU A 99 2.69 9.76 1.95
C LEU A 99 2.19 8.35 1.63
N ILE A 100 2.82 7.31 2.17
CA ILE A 100 2.39 5.91 2.00
C ILE A 100 1.00 5.70 2.62
N GLY A 101 0.75 6.29 3.80
CA GLY A 101 -0.56 6.25 4.47
C GLY A 101 -1.66 6.78 3.56
N PHE A 102 -1.51 8.01 3.06
CA PHE A 102 -2.48 8.62 2.14
C PHE A 102 -2.61 7.88 0.81
N ALA A 103 -1.51 7.42 0.23
CA ALA A 103 -1.54 6.65 -1.01
C ALA A 103 -2.34 5.35 -0.84
N SER A 104 -2.21 4.69 0.31
CA SER A 104 -2.95 3.46 0.64
C SER A 104 -4.46 3.71 0.79
N VAL A 105 -4.84 4.84 1.41
CA VAL A 105 -6.25 5.28 1.47
C VAL A 105 -6.80 5.59 0.07
N GLY A 106 -6.05 6.32 -0.76
CA GLY A 106 -6.46 6.63 -2.13
C GLY A 106 -6.67 5.38 -2.99
N VAL A 107 -5.82 4.35 -2.83
CA VAL A 107 -6.01 3.05 -3.47
C VAL A 107 -7.32 2.40 -2.99
N ALA A 108 -7.58 2.40 -1.69
CA ALA A 108 -8.78 1.81 -1.12
C ALA A 108 -10.08 2.50 -1.62
N GLU A 109 -10.11 3.83 -1.62
CA GLU A 109 -11.25 4.60 -2.13
C GLU A 109 -11.47 4.36 -3.62
N SER A 110 -10.39 4.32 -4.40
CA SER A 110 -10.45 4.03 -5.84
C SER A 110 -11.01 2.63 -6.11
N CYS A 111 -10.60 1.63 -5.33
CA CYS A 111 -11.17 0.28 -5.41
C CYS A 111 -12.67 0.27 -5.03
N ALA A 112 -13.07 0.99 -3.99
CA ALA A 112 -14.47 1.11 -3.57
C ALA A 112 -15.34 1.74 -4.68
N TRP A 113 -14.85 2.81 -5.31
CA TRP A 113 -15.51 3.47 -6.43
C TRP A 113 -15.71 2.53 -7.62
N CYS A 114 -14.68 1.77 -7.99
CA CYS A 114 -14.76 0.79 -9.07
C CYS A 114 -15.79 -0.31 -8.78
N GLU A 115 -15.85 -0.83 -7.54
CA GLU A 115 -16.87 -1.81 -7.13
C GLU A 115 -18.29 -1.22 -7.21
N GLN A 116 -18.50 0.01 -6.73
CA GLN A 116 -19.80 0.67 -6.79
C GLN A 116 -20.25 0.90 -8.24
N ARG A 117 -19.34 1.33 -9.12
CA ARG A 117 -19.64 1.55 -10.54
C ARG A 117 -20.01 0.26 -11.27
N ALA A 118 -19.35 -0.86 -10.96
CA ALA A 118 -19.69 -2.17 -11.52
C ALA A 118 -21.10 -2.66 -11.09
N ARG A 119 -21.47 -2.43 -9.82
CA ARG A 119 -22.81 -2.76 -9.29
C ARG A 119 -23.92 -1.91 -9.94
N ARG A 120 -23.66 -0.62 -10.20
CA ARG A 120 -24.64 0.25 -10.88
C ARG A 120 -24.88 -0.17 -12.33
N ARG A 121 -23.84 -0.59 -13.05
CA ARG A 121 -23.96 -1.07 -14.43
C ARG A 121 -24.81 -2.34 -14.55
N THR A 122 -24.68 -3.26 -13.60
CA THR A 122 -25.46 -4.51 -13.57
C THR A 122 -26.91 -4.28 -13.15
N ALA A 123 -27.17 -3.32 -12.27
CA ALA A 123 -28.52 -2.95 -11.85
C ALA A 123 -29.33 -2.17 -12.91
N GLY A 124 -28.66 -1.44 -13.83
CA GLY A 124 -29.32 -0.68 -14.90
C GLY A 124 -29.51 -1.44 -16.21
N SER A 125 -29.11 -2.71 -16.27
CA SER A 125 -29.21 -3.58 -17.45
C SER A 125 -30.31 -4.65 -17.35
N GLY A 126 -31.16 -4.58 -16.31
CA GLY A 126 -32.35 -5.41 -16.13
C GLY A 126 -33.59 -4.54 -16.05
#